data_AF-A0A6N2SJF4-F1
#
_entry.id   AF-A0A6N2SJF4-F1
#
_cell.length_a   1.000
_cell.length_b   1.000
_cell.length_c   1.000
_cell.angle_alpha   90.00
_cell.angle_beta   90.00
_cell.angle_gamma   90.00
#
_symmetry.space_group_name_H-M   'P 1'
#
loop_
_entity.id
_entity.type
_entity.pdbx_description
1 polymer ?
#
loop_
_entity_poly.entity_id
_entity_poly.type
_entity_poly.pdbx_seq_one_letter_code
_entity_poly.pdbx_strand_id
1 'polypeptide(L)'
;MRVATTFDLKKRKALADRSQREADNLAERALRCPVCGFKIGVAYSDSTGHIRTKCQKCKHIWVLNLAYFRRQRPRYQKGDYKS
;
A
#
# COMPACT_ATOMS: atom_id res chain seq x y z
N MET A 1 11.71 15.75 -22.01
CA MET A 1 10.61 15.27 -21.13
C MET A 1 9.38 16.13 -21.40
N ARG A 2 8.20 15.55 -21.72
CA ARG A 2 6.97 16.35 -21.88
C ARG A 2 6.46 16.78 -20.50
N VAL A 3 6.32 18.09 -20.30
CA VAL A 3 5.72 18.64 -19.07
C VAL A 3 4.20 18.45 -19.17
N ALA A 4 3.58 17.99 -18.08
CA ALA A 4 2.13 17.77 -18.05
C ALA A 4 1.39 19.11 -18.23
N THR A 5 0.38 19.12 -19.08
CA THR A 5 -0.46 20.31 -19.28
C THR A 5 -1.43 20.48 -18.11
N THR A 6 -2.01 21.68 -17.98
CA THR A 6 -3.05 21.94 -16.98
C THR A 6 -4.27 21.02 -17.15
N PHE A 7 -4.60 20.65 -18.39
CA PHE A 7 -5.65 19.68 -18.71
C PHE A 7 -5.30 18.27 -18.18
N ASP A 8 -4.06 17.81 -18.36
CA ASP A 8 -3.60 16.51 -17.84
C ASP A 8 -3.71 16.45 -16.32
N LEU A 9 -3.36 17.54 -15.63
CA LEU A 9 -3.44 17.64 -14.17
C LEU A 9 -4.89 17.58 -13.68
N LYS A 10 -5.81 18.31 -14.33
CA LYS A 10 -7.26 18.25 -14.03
C LYS A 10 -7.81 16.84 -14.22
N LYS A 11 -7.44 16.17 -15.33
CA LYS A 11 -7.87 14.79 -15.59
C LYS A 11 -7.37 13.81 -14.53
N ARG A 12 -6.09 13.90 -14.13
CA ARG A 12 -5.52 13.05 -13.06
C ARG A 12 -6.22 13.27 -11.72
N LYS A 13 -6.54 14.52 -11.38
CA LYS A 13 -7.30 14.85 -10.17
C LYS A 13 -8.69 14.22 -10.20
N ALA A 14 -9.43 14.37 -11.29
CA ALA A 14 -10.76 13.77 -11.43
C ALA A 14 -10.75 12.23 -11.32
N LEU A 15 -9.69 11.58 -11.83
CA LEU A 15 -9.50 10.14 -11.65
C LEU A 15 -9.24 9.78 -10.19
N ALA A 16 -8.41 10.55 -9.48
CA ALA A 16 -8.17 10.34 -8.05
C ALA A 16 -9.44 10.52 -7.21
N ASP A 17 -10.23 11.55 -7.49
CA ASP A 17 -11.52 11.79 -6.81
C ASP A 17 -12.51 10.64 -7.05
N ARG A 18 -12.52 10.05 -8.26
CA ARG A 18 -13.34 8.86 -8.55
C ARG A 18 -12.87 7.64 -7.77
N SER A 19 -11.56 7.38 -7.74
CA SER A 19 -10.99 6.26 -6.99
C SER A 19 -11.25 6.36 -5.49
N GLN A 20 -11.30 7.58 -4.93
CA GLN A 20 -11.71 7.77 -3.53
C GLN A 20 -13.15 7.28 -3.28
N ARG A 21 -14.10 7.68 -4.14
CA ARG A 21 -15.50 7.24 -4.03
C ARG A 21 -15.68 5.73 -4.20
N GLU A 22 -14.88 5.13 -5.08
CA GLU A 22 -14.87 3.66 -5.26
C GLU A 22 -14.34 2.96 -4.00
N ALA A 23 -13.36 3.56 -3.34
CA ALA A 23 -12.73 3.02 -2.13
C ALA A 23 -13.60 3.11 -0.87
N ASP A 24 -14.55 4.05 -0.79
CA ASP A 24 -15.42 4.26 0.39
C ASP A 24 -16.19 2.99 0.81
N ASN A 25 -16.51 2.11 -0.14
CA ASN A 25 -17.23 0.86 0.10
C ASN A 25 -16.31 -0.36 0.28
N LEU A 26 -15.00 -0.17 0.20
CA LEU A 26 -14.02 -1.26 0.25
C LEU A 26 -13.42 -1.38 1.65
N ALA A 27 -13.15 -2.62 2.07
CA ALA A 27 -12.50 -2.84 3.35
C ALA A 27 -10.99 -2.50 3.25
N GLU A 28 -10.54 -1.63 4.13
CA GLU A 28 -9.12 -1.29 4.28
C GLU A 28 -8.35 -2.34 5.08
N ARG A 29 -7.09 -2.58 4.68
CA ARG A 29 -6.14 -3.40 5.43
C ARG A 29 -4.76 -2.73 5.46
N ALA A 30 -4.19 -2.66 6.65
CA ALA A 30 -2.86 -2.08 6.85
C ALA A 30 -1.77 -3.05 6.36
N LEU A 31 -0.94 -2.59 5.41
CA LEU A 31 0.31 -3.26 5.06
C LEU A 31 1.38 -2.86 6.07
N ARG A 32 1.94 -3.85 6.77
CA ARG A 32 3.00 -3.63 7.76
C ARG A 32 4.34 -4.10 7.24
N CYS A 33 5.39 -3.43 7.68
CA CYS A 33 6.75 -3.85 7.40
C CYS A 33 7.04 -5.18 8.09
N PRO A 34 7.51 -6.21 7.37
CA PRO A 34 7.86 -7.48 7.98
C PRO A 34 9.02 -7.34 8.99
N VAL A 35 9.85 -6.28 8.85
CA VAL A 35 11.05 -6.06 9.66
C VAL A 35 10.88 -5.07 10.82
N CYS A 36 9.85 -4.23 10.84
CA CYS A 36 9.69 -3.33 11.99
C CYS A 36 8.24 -3.09 12.41
N GLY A 37 7.30 -3.79 11.78
CA GLY A 37 5.86 -3.66 12.05
C GLY A 37 5.25 -2.31 11.67
N PHE A 38 6.06 -1.36 11.18
CA PHE A 38 5.62 -0.03 10.77
C PHE A 38 4.58 -0.12 9.64
N LYS A 39 3.53 0.70 9.70
CA LYS A 39 2.50 0.77 8.64
C LYS A 39 3.14 1.37 7.38
N ILE A 40 3.36 0.53 6.37
CA ILE A 40 3.92 0.94 5.08
C ILE A 40 2.83 1.57 4.20
N GLY A 41 1.59 1.08 4.28
CA GLY A 41 0.49 1.57 3.48
C GLY A 41 -0.83 0.91 3.83
N VAL A 42 -1.83 1.15 2.98
CA VAL A 42 -3.14 0.52 3.04
C VAL A 42 -3.37 -0.16 1.70
N ALA A 43 -3.90 -1.38 1.73
CA ALA A 43 -4.46 -2.03 0.56
C ALA A 43 -5.97 -2.14 0.77
N TYR A 44 -6.74 -2.05 -0.31
CA TYR A 44 -8.18 -2.26 -0.27
C TYR A 44 -8.50 -3.74 -0.53
N SER A 45 -9.76 -4.13 -0.33
CA SER A 45 -10.24 -5.52 -0.44
C SER A 45 -10.19 -6.07 -1.87
N ASP A 46 -10.30 -5.19 -2.85
CA ASP A 46 -10.18 -5.44 -4.29
C ASP A 46 -8.72 -5.55 -4.76
N SER A 47 -7.76 -5.09 -3.96
CA SER A 47 -6.37 -4.96 -4.40
C SER A 47 -5.71 -6.34 -4.53
N THR A 48 -5.14 -6.62 -5.71
CA THR A 48 -4.45 -7.88 -6.02
C THR A 48 -3.10 -7.64 -6.67
N GLY A 49 -2.19 -8.62 -6.58
CA GLY A 49 -0.88 -8.57 -7.24
C GLY A 49 0.29 -8.23 -6.31
N HIS A 50 1.43 -7.88 -6.91
CA HIS A 50 2.66 -7.56 -6.20
C HIS A 50 2.88 -6.05 -6.16
N ILE A 51 3.27 -5.54 -4.99
CA ILE A 51 3.68 -4.15 -4.81
C ILE A 51 5.13 -4.09 -4.36
N ARG A 52 5.94 -3.26 -5.02
CA ARG A 52 7.26 -2.88 -4.50
C ARG A 52 7.08 -1.65 -3.62
N THR A 53 7.50 -1.74 -2.37
CA THR A 53 7.33 -0.65 -1.40
C THR A 53 8.53 -0.48 -0.50
N LYS A 54 8.78 0.77 -0.07
CA LYS A 54 9.87 1.14 0.82
C LYS A 54 9.31 1.46 2.21
N CYS A 55 9.85 0.81 3.23
CA CYS A 55 9.51 1.16 4.60
C CYS A 55 10.12 2.52 4.96
N GLN A 56 9.30 3.47 5.42
CA GLN A 56 9.81 4.79 5.82
C GLN A 56 10.64 4.74 7.12
N LYS A 57 10.44 3.71 7.96
CA LYS A 57 11.18 3.53 9.22
C LYS A 57 12.53 2.83 9.02
N CYS A 58 12.53 1.58 8.51
CA CYS A 58 13.76 0.80 8.35
C CYS A 58 14.42 0.93 6.97
N LYS A 59 13.84 1.72 6.06
CA LYS A 59 14.35 2.02 4.70
C LYS A 59 14.49 0.83 3.74
N HIS A 60 14.26 -0.40 4.19
CA HIS A 60 14.23 -1.58 3.34
C HIS A 60 13.13 -1.51 2.27
N ILE A 61 13.45 -2.06 1.10
CA ILE A 61 12.57 -2.20 -0.05
C ILE A 61 12.10 -3.65 -0.12
N TRP A 62 10.79 -3.86 -0.16
CA TRP A 62 10.17 -5.18 -0.22
C TRP A 62 9.30 -5.30 -1.46
N VAL A 63 9.16 -6.53 -1.96
CA VAL A 63 8.10 -6.90 -2.90
C VAL A 63 7.08 -7.73 -2.12
N LEU A 64 5.87 -7.19 -1.97
CA LEU A 64 4.80 -7.80 -1.16
C LEU A 64 3.67 -8.27 -2.08
N ASN A 65 3.26 -9.53 -1.96
CA ASN A 65 2.06 -10.03 -2.64
C ASN A 65 0.82 -9.71 -1.80
N LEU A 66 -0.03 -8.82 -2.31
CA LEU A 66 -1.26 -8.38 -1.64
C LEU A 66 -2.20 -9.56 -1.30
N ALA A 67 -2.14 -10.68 -2.01
CA ALA A 67 -2.93 -11.88 -1.68
C ALA A 67 -2.48 -12.55 -0.37
N TYR A 68 -1.18 -12.59 -0.08
CA TYR A 68 -0.65 -13.20 1.16
C TYR A 68 -1.02 -12.37 2.40
N PHE A 69 -1.05 -11.05 2.24
CA PHE A 69 -1.44 -10.12 3.30
C PHE A 69 -2.96 -9.94 3.42
N ARG A 70 -3.78 -10.74 2.70
CA ARG A 70 -5.25 -10.75 2.78
C ARG A 70 -5.78 -11.38 4.07
N ARG A 71 -5.00 -12.26 4.71
CA ARG A 71 -5.39 -13.01 5.93
C ARG A 71 -4.53 -12.70 7.15
N GLN A 72 -3.92 -11.52 7.23
CA GLN A 72 -3.27 -11.10 8.48
C GLN A 72 -4.34 -10.75 9.52
N ARG A 73 -4.96 -11.79 10.12
CA ARG A 73 -5.41 -11.70 11.51
C ARG A 73 -4.21 -11.25 12.35
N PRO A 74 -4.40 -10.43 13.38
CA PRO A 74 -3.31 -9.84 14.14
C PRO A 74 -2.56 -10.92 14.93
N ARG A 75 -1.67 -11.66 14.28
CA ARG A 75 -0.57 -12.34 14.93
C ARG A 75 0.62 -11.40 14.89
N TYR A 76 0.59 -10.43 15.81
CA TYR A 76 1.78 -9.70 16.23
C TYR A 76 2.77 -10.73 16.80
N GLN A 77 3.62 -11.28 15.93
CA GLN A 77 4.82 -11.99 16.38
C GLN A 77 5.91 -10.94 16.53
N LYS A 78 6.08 -10.49 17.77
CA LYS A 78 7.28 -9.82 18.24
C LYS A 78 8.36 -10.90 18.29
N GLY A 79 9.30 -10.90 17.36
CA GLY A 79 10.39 -11.88 17.38
C GLY A 79 11.18 -11.94 16.09
N ASP A 80 12.48 -11.71 16.23
CA ASP A 80 13.54 -12.37 15.46
C ASP A 80 13.85 -11.85 14.05
N TYR A 81 14.49 -10.68 13.99
CA TYR A 81 15.60 -10.49 13.05
C TYR A 81 16.86 -10.76 13.85
N LYS A 82 17.25 -12.03 13.90
CA LYS A 82 18.52 -12.50 14.46
C LYS A 82 19.67 -12.09 13.55
N SER A 83 20.71 -11.56 14.22
CA SER A 83 22.14 -11.46 13.88
C SER A 83 22.57 -10.65 12.67
#